data_AF-A0A427B418-F1
#
_entry.id   AF-A0A427B418-F1
#
_cell.length_a   1.000
_cell.length_b   1.000
_cell.length_c   1.000
_cell.angle_alpha   90.00
_cell.angle_beta   90.00
_cell.angle_gamma   90.00
#
_symmetry.space_group_name_H-M   'P 1'
#
loop_
_entity.id
_entity.type
_entity.pdbx_description
1 polymer ?
#
loop_
_entity_poly.entity_id
_entity_poly.type
_entity_poly.pdbx_seq_one_letter_code
_entity_poly.pdbx_strand_id
1 'polypeptide(L)'
;MMGSLEQQEYHSIGISIWSIQYKPLGDLGTLEALGTGEANFSGSKAMIRVADLIGRSIVVYETEDKSHPGITAAVIARSAGIGENYKKICTCDGVTIWESN
;
A
#
# COMPACT_ATOMS: atom_id res chain seq x y z
N MET A 1 66.06 27.30 9.73
CA MET A 1 66.02 26.43 10.92
C MET A 1 64.95 25.38 10.70
N MET A 2 65.31 24.12 10.96
CA MET A 2 64.46 22.94 10.93
C MET A 2 63.38 22.96 12.02
N GLY A 3 62.34 22.14 11.81
CA GLY A 3 61.37 21.69 12.81
C GLY A 3 60.02 22.39 12.64
N SER A 4 58.87 21.73 12.55
CA SER A 4 58.51 20.37 12.95
C SER A 4 57.32 19.92 12.12
N LEU A 5 57.39 18.68 11.61
CA LEU A 5 56.22 17.92 11.16
C LEU A 5 55.39 17.63 12.41
N GLU A 6 54.28 18.34 12.61
CA GLU A 6 53.29 18.01 13.64
C GLU A 6 52.20 17.10 13.06
N GLN A 7 52.03 16.00 13.77
CA GLN A 7 51.11 14.88 13.63
C GLN A 7 49.79 15.18 12.91
N GLN A 8 49.42 14.25 12.01
CA GLN A 8 48.06 14.01 11.56
C GLN A 8 47.07 13.93 12.73
N GLU A 9 46.02 14.75 12.67
CA GLU A 9 44.71 14.36 13.20
C GLU A 9 43.87 13.83 12.05
N TYR A 10 43.94 12.52 11.82
CA TYR A 10 42.88 11.81 11.12
C TYR A 10 41.65 11.82 12.03
N HIS A 11 40.73 12.75 11.81
CA HIS A 11 39.42 12.68 12.44
C HIS A 11 38.69 11.44 11.94
N SER A 12 38.34 10.56 12.87
CA SER A 12 37.61 9.33 12.61
C SER A 12 36.22 9.63 12.03
N ILE A 13 35.82 8.78 11.08
CA ILE A 13 34.59 8.81 10.31
C ILE A 13 33.36 8.74 11.21
N GLY A 14 32.31 9.51 10.88
CA GLY A 14 30.95 9.25 11.32
C GLY A 14 30.00 9.22 10.12
N ILE A 15 29.83 8.06 9.48
CA ILE A 15 28.67 7.85 8.60
C ILE A 15 27.51 7.48 9.52
N SER A 16 26.72 8.47 9.93
CA SER A 16 25.37 8.20 10.38
C SER A 16 24.52 7.97 9.13
N ILE A 17 24.28 6.71 8.79
CA ILE A 17 23.05 6.38 8.06
C ILE A 17 21.93 6.71 9.05
N TRP A 18 21.44 7.94 8.97
CA TRP A 18 20.18 8.32 9.59
C TRP A 18 19.16 7.30 9.10
N SER A 19 18.48 6.64 10.04
CA SER A 19 17.45 5.63 9.78
C SER A 19 16.64 6.00 8.53
N ILE A 20 16.93 5.33 7.41
CA ILE A 20 16.00 5.34 6.29
C ILE A 20 14.83 4.52 6.84
N GLN A 21 13.82 5.19 7.39
CA GLN A 21 12.56 4.53 7.73
C GLN A 21 11.96 4.07 6.41
N TYR A 22 12.31 2.84 6.03
CA TYR A 22 11.77 2.19 4.85
C TYR A 22 10.32 1.85 5.16
N LYS A 23 9.41 2.76 4.80
CA LYS A 23 7.98 2.47 4.86
C LYS A 23 7.68 1.35 3.86
N PRO A 24 7.02 0.26 4.30
CA PRO A 24 6.62 -0.81 3.39
C PRO A 24 5.83 -0.24 2.21
N LEU A 25 6.04 -0.80 1.02
CA LEU A 25 5.37 -0.32 -0.19
C LEU A 25 3.84 -0.27 -0.03
N GLY A 26 3.26 -1.29 0.61
CA GLY A 26 1.83 -1.41 0.91
C GLY A 26 1.32 -0.51 2.04
N ASP A 27 2.14 0.40 2.57
CA ASP A 27 1.70 1.38 3.55
C ASP A 27 0.90 2.49 2.85
N LEU A 28 -0.41 2.49 3.08
CA LEU A 28 -1.37 3.42 2.50
C LEU A 28 -1.66 4.65 3.39
N GLY A 29 -1.11 4.69 4.61
CA GLY A 29 -1.29 5.79 5.56
C GLY A 29 -2.34 5.52 6.64
N THR A 30 -2.78 6.59 7.31
CA THR A 30 -3.76 6.55 8.41
C THR A 30 -5.15 6.95 7.91
N LEU A 31 -6.18 6.34 8.48
CA LEU A 31 -7.58 6.70 8.29
C LEU A 31 -8.09 7.44 9.53
N GLU A 32 -8.81 8.54 9.33
CA GLU A 32 -9.57 9.19 10.39
C GLU A 32 -11.01 8.69 10.38
N ALA A 33 -11.41 8.05 11.48
CA ALA A 33 -12.79 7.62 11.67
C ALA A 33 -13.60 8.72 12.34
N LEU A 34 -14.80 9.00 11.81
CA LEU A 34 -15.79 9.84 12.44
C LEU A 34 -16.31 9.18 13.73
N GLY A 35 -16.95 9.96 14.61
CA GLY A 35 -17.57 9.43 15.83
C GLY A 35 -18.67 8.39 15.58
N THR A 36 -19.16 8.26 14.35
CA THR A 36 -20.09 7.21 13.89
C THR A 36 -19.40 5.88 13.58
N GLY A 37 -18.06 5.85 13.51
CA GLY A 37 -17.27 4.70 13.06
C GLY A 37 -17.03 4.63 11.55
N GLU A 38 -17.48 5.63 10.79
CA GLU A 38 -17.24 5.72 9.34
C GLU A 38 -15.90 6.39 9.04
N ALA A 39 -15.15 5.86 8.07
CA ALA A 39 -13.93 6.48 7.55
C ALA A 39 -13.96 6.46 6.01
N ASN A 40 -13.58 7.58 5.40
CA ASN A 40 -13.50 7.72 3.94
C ASN A 40 -12.05 8.04 3.54
N PHE A 41 -11.57 7.38 2.48
CA PHE A 41 -10.22 7.59 1.96
C PHE A 41 -10.18 7.56 0.45
N SER A 42 -9.45 8.52 -0.12
CA SER A 42 -9.13 8.56 -1.54
C SER A 42 -7.70 9.05 -1.69
N GLY A 43 -6.91 8.35 -2.50
CA GLY A 43 -5.50 8.66 -2.69
C GLY A 43 -4.86 7.81 -3.78
N SER A 44 -3.66 8.21 -4.18
CA SER A 44 -2.83 7.44 -5.10
C SER A 44 -1.49 7.11 -4.46
N LYS A 45 -0.95 5.93 -4.76
CA LYS A 45 0.35 5.48 -4.28
C LYS A 45 1.21 5.09 -5.47
N ALA A 46 2.32 5.80 -5.64
CA ALA A 46 3.30 5.47 -6.65
C ALA A 46 3.93 4.09 -6.38
N MET A 47 4.42 3.45 -7.44
CA MET A 47 5.12 2.16 -7.40
C MET A 47 4.28 0.95 -6.94
N ILE A 48 2.95 1.09 -6.85
CA ILE A 48 2.02 -0.04 -6.71
C ILE A 48 1.26 -0.23 -8.02
N ARG A 49 1.27 -1.46 -8.56
CA ARG A 49 0.43 -1.84 -9.71
C ARG A 49 -0.69 -2.74 -9.23
N VAL A 50 -1.92 -2.52 -9.72
CA VAL A 50 -3.10 -3.33 -9.35
C VAL A 50 -2.87 -4.82 -9.62
N ALA A 51 -2.21 -5.16 -10.72
CA ALA A 51 -1.89 -6.55 -11.07
C ALA A 51 -1.04 -7.26 -10.00
N ASP A 52 -0.18 -6.54 -9.28
CA ASP A 52 0.68 -7.09 -8.23
C ASP A 52 -0.07 -7.25 -6.89
N LEU A 53 -1.27 -6.66 -6.77
CA LEU A 53 -2.09 -6.69 -5.55
C LEU A 53 -3.13 -7.81 -5.52
N ILE A 54 -3.54 -8.34 -6.68
CA ILE A 54 -4.59 -9.36 -6.74
C ILE A 54 -4.19 -10.59 -5.91
N GLY A 55 -5.08 -11.01 -5.00
CA GLY A 55 -4.85 -12.13 -4.09
C GLY A 55 -4.07 -11.78 -2.82
N ARG A 56 -3.57 -10.55 -2.68
CA ARG A 56 -3.07 -10.02 -1.39
C ARG A 56 -4.23 -9.53 -0.52
N SER A 57 -3.93 -9.13 0.70
CA SER A 57 -4.90 -8.54 1.61
C SER A 57 -4.70 -7.03 1.80
N ILE A 58 -5.81 -6.31 1.95
CA ILE A 58 -5.85 -5.01 2.63
C ILE A 58 -6.20 -5.24 4.09
N VAL A 59 -5.55 -4.53 5.01
CA VAL A 59 -5.71 -4.69 6.46
C VAL A 59 -5.89 -3.32 7.10
N VAL A 60 -6.87 -3.20 7.98
CA VAL A 60 -7.07 -2.02 8.82
C VAL A 60 -6.54 -2.34 10.21
N TYR A 61 -5.72 -1.44 10.75
CA TYR A 61 -5.13 -1.56 12.08
C TYR A 61 -5.78 -0.56 13.03
N GLU A 62 -5.78 -0.89 14.33
CA GLU A 62 -6.28 -0.01 15.38
C GLU A 62 -5.37 1.20 15.61
N THR A 63 -4.07 1.01 15.40
CA THR A 63 -3.03 1.98 15.70
C THR A 63 -2.13 2.20 14.48
N GLU A 64 -1.61 3.43 14.33
CA GLU A 64 -0.75 3.81 13.18
C GLU A 64 0.55 3.01 13.11
N ASP A 65 1.09 2.64 14.28
CA ASP A 65 2.33 1.88 14.41
C ASP A 65 2.16 0.39 14.09
N LYS A 66 0.91 -0.07 13.90
CA LYS A 66 0.57 -1.47 13.55
C LYS A 66 1.12 -2.47 14.58
N SER A 67 1.30 -2.01 15.82
CA SER A 67 1.82 -2.83 16.93
C SER A 67 0.85 -3.92 17.37
N HIS A 68 -0.45 -3.72 17.10
CA HIS A 68 -1.53 -4.64 17.40
C HIS A 68 -1.93 -5.45 16.16
N PRO A 69 -2.53 -6.64 16.34
CA PRO A 69 -3.17 -7.36 15.24
C PRO A 69 -4.17 -6.47 14.49
N GLY A 70 -4.27 -6.65 13.18
CA GLY A 70 -5.25 -5.91 12.37
C GLY A 70 -6.68 -6.14 12.88
N ILE A 71 -7.48 -5.08 12.92
CA ILE A 71 -8.90 -5.13 13.28
C ILE A 71 -9.65 -6.03 12.30
N THR A 72 -9.37 -5.85 11.01
CA THR A 72 -9.99 -6.61 9.93
C THR A 72 -9.09 -6.67 8.70
N ALA A 73 -9.32 -7.67 7.86
CA ALA A 73 -8.63 -7.85 6.60
C ALA A 73 -9.59 -8.32 5.52
N ALA A 74 -9.31 -7.95 4.27
CA ALA A 74 -10.03 -8.42 3.10
C ALA A 74 -9.07 -8.73 1.96
N VAL A 75 -9.43 -9.69 1.11
CA VAL A 75 -8.64 -10.04 -0.08
C VAL A 75 -8.91 -9.04 -1.20
N ILE A 76 -7.85 -8.55 -1.83
CA ILE A 76 -7.92 -7.70 -3.01
C ILE A 76 -8.29 -8.60 -4.20
N ALA A 77 -9.54 -8.51 -4.62
CA ALA A 77 -10.09 -9.26 -5.74
C ALA A 77 -10.10 -8.43 -7.03
N ARG A 78 -10.26 -9.11 -8.16
CA ARG A 78 -10.53 -8.44 -9.44
C ARG A 78 -11.96 -7.91 -9.45
N SER A 79 -12.12 -6.66 -9.88
CA SER A 79 -13.42 -6.10 -10.27
C SER A 79 -13.44 -5.95 -11.79
N ALA A 80 -14.64 -5.96 -12.37
CA ALA A 80 -14.80 -5.55 -13.75
C ALA A 80 -14.62 -4.03 -13.89
N GLY A 81 -13.94 -3.59 -14.95
CA GLY A 81 -13.97 -2.21 -15.37
C GLY A 81 -15.34 -1.80 -15.91
N ILE A 82 -15.50 -0.51 -16.16
CA ILE A 82 -16.72 0.04 -16.76
C ILE A 82 -16.91 -0.59 -18.15
N GLY A 83 -18.06 -1.23 -18.36
CA GLY A 83 -18.37 -1.92 -19.61
C GLY A 83 -17.63 -3.25 -19.82
N GLU A 84 -16.91 -3.78 -18.83
CA GLU A 84 -16.22 -5.08 -18.98
C GLU A 84 -17.05 -6.27 -18.47
N ASN A 85 -18.23 -6.02 -17.88
CA ASN A 85 -19.08 -7.04 -17.29
C ASN A 85 -20.54 -6.86 -17.68
N TYR A 86 -20.81 -6.99 -18.98
CA TYR A 86 -22.16 -7.19 -19.47
C TYR A 86 -22.64 -8.57 -19.02
N LYS A 87 -23.59 -8.58 -18.09
CA LYS A 87 -24.20 -9.82 -17.61
C LYS A 87 -25.14 -10.34 -18.67
N LYS A 88 -24.71 -11.38 -19.37
CA LYS A 88 -25.58 -12.16 -20.26
C LYS A 88 -26.35 -13.19 -19.44
N ILE A 89 -27.67 -13.16 -19.55
CA ILE A 89 -28.50 -14.27 -19.06
C ILE A 89 -28.60 -15.27 -20.21
N CYS A 90 -27.93 -16.41 -20.04
CA CYS A 90 -28.08 -17.56 -20.92
C CYS A 90 -29.01 -18.60 -20.28
N THR A 91 -29.95 -19.13 -21.06
CA THR A 91 -30.59 -20.40 -20.73
C THR A 91 -29.60 -21.53 -20.96
N CYS A 92 -29.82 -22.69 -20.32
CA CYS A 92 -28.92 -23.85 -20.39
C CYS A 92 -28.71 -24.42 -21.82
N ASP A 93 -29.40 -23.87 -22.82
CA ASP A 93 -29.29 -24.18 -24.24
C ASP A 93 -28.32 -23.24 -25.01
N GLY A 94 -27.69 -22.28 -24.32
CA GLY A 94 -26.70 -21.36 -24.89
C GLY A 94 -27.29 -20.12 -25.57
N VAL A 95 -28.61 -19.92 -25.52
CA VAL A 95 -29.25 -18.71 -26.09
C VAL A 95 -29.19 -17.56 -25.09
N THR A 96 -28.67 -16.41 -25.54
CA THR A 96 -28.74 -15.15 -24.75
C THR A 96 -30.10 -14.51 -25.00
N ILE A 97 -30.94 -14.42 -23.97
CA ILE A 97 -32.32 -13.92 -24.10
C ILE A 97 -32.38 -12.40 -23.91
N TRP A 98 -31.41 -11.82 -23.20
CA TRP A 98 -31.39 -10.39 -22.89
C TRP A 98 -30.00 -9.89 -22.46
N GLU A 99 -29.71 -8.61 -22.74
CA GLU A 99 -28.47 -7.90 -22.36
C GLU A 99 -28.83 -6.48 -21.87
N SER A 100 -28.44 -6.11 -20.64
CA SER A 100 -28.55 -4.73 -20.11
C SER A 100 -27.34 -3.90 -20.54
N ASN A 101 -27.60 -2.74 -21.14
CA ASN A 101 -26.62 -1.64 -21.23
C ASN A 101 -26.60 -0.80 -19.95
#